data_AF-A0A2R6S6H9-F1
#
_entry.id   AF-A0A2R6S6H9-F1
#
_cell.length_a   1.000
_cell.length_b   1.000
_cell.length_c   1.000
_cell.angle_alpha   90.00
_cell.angle_beta   90.00
_cell.angle_gamma   90.00
#
_symmetry.space_group_name_H-M   'P 1'
#
loop_
_entity.id
_entity.type
_entity.pdbx_description
1 polymer ?
#
loop_
_entity_poly.entity_id
_entity_poly.type
_entity_poly.pdbx_seq_one_letter_code
_entity_poly.pdbx_strand_id
1 'polypeptide(L)'
;MTLTIYFLRLVVYGVPPASSVISVFIPLGPMGQGGYSILLLGQGFRAILPLSNDSQVLTASTTGDTINVLCVCVAFVLWALATMWLLYALLAVYEVLHHTRFPFKLPFWGLIFPNGVYANLTIQLYRELDIHCLRVWGAIYSAVTLALWVVVSFRTVVMLRDGTIFESPCIEEIDMARSVSKHVTEGAGGGEAPLSRCCTCTGSNKASSDVLSTL
;
A
#
# COMPACT_ATOMS: atom_id res chain seq x y z
N MET A 1 -2.78 -6.14 17.35
CA MET A 1 -2.15 -4.85 17.77
C MET A 1 -2.27 -3.81 16.65
N THR A 2 -1.51 -3.91 15.55
CA THR A 2 -1.52 -2.89 14.47
C THR A 2 -2.89 -2.73 13.78
N LEU A 3 -3.59 -3.84 13.48
CA LEU A 3 -4.89 -3.80 12.82
C LEU A 3 -5.99 -3.19 13.71
N THR A 4 -5.91 -3.43 15.03
CA THR A 4 -6.82 -2.86 16.03
C THR A 4 -6.68 -1.34 16.10
N ILE A 5 -5.44 -0.84 16.13
CA ILE A 5 -5.15 0.60 16.14
C ILE A 5 -5.59 1.25 14.82
N TYR A 6 -5.33 0.57 13.69
CA TYR A 6 -5.76 1.04 12.38
C TYR A 6 -7.29 1.13 12.28
N PHE A 7 -8.01 0.11 12.72
CA PHE A 7 -9.47 0.10 12.73
C PHE A 7 -10.03 1.21 13.64
N LEU A 8 -9.50 1.36 14.85
CA LEU A 8 -9.89 2.46 15.75
C LEU A 8 -9.66 3.82 15.09
N ARG A 9 -8.52 4.01 14.42
CA ARG A 9 -8.21 5.25 13.69
C ARG A 9 -9.20 5.49 12.56
N LEU A 10 -9.60 4.45 11.81
CA LEU A 10 -10.59 4.58 10.75
C LEU A 10 -11.97 4.98 11.30
N VAL A 11 -12.36 4.42 12.44
CA VAL A 11 -13.64 4.75 13.11
C VAL A 11 -13.63 6.19 13.63
N VAL A 12 -12.53 6.64 14.23
CA VAL A 12 -12.45 7.97 14.87
C VAL A 12 -12.17 9.09 13.85
N TYR A 13 -11.31 8.86 12.86
CA TYR A 13 -10.80 9.90 11.95
C TYR A 13 -11.21 9.70 10.48
N GLY A 14 -11.89 8.61 10.14
CA GLY A 14 -12.33 8.33 8.77
C GLY A 14 -11.19 7.89 7.83
N VAL A 15 -11.48 7.98 6.52
CA VAL A 15 -10.54 7.57 5.47
C VAL A 15 -9.36 8.54 5.43
N PRO A 16 -8.10 8.04 5.42
CA PRO A 16 -6.93 8.90 5.33
C PRO A 16 -6.98 9.84 4.11
N PRO A 17 -6.45 11.07 4.23
CA PRO A 17 -6.29 11.98 3.09
C PRO A 17 -5.35 11.37 2.02
N ALA A 18 -5.41 11.91 0.80
CA ALA A 18 -4.80 11.35 -0.40
C ALA A 18 -3.31 10.95 -0.26
N SER A 19 -2.54 11.64 0.59
CA SER A 19 -1.13 11.33 0.86
C SER A 19 -0.90 9.97 1.53
N SER A 20 -1.91 9.43 2.21
CA SER A 20 -1.84 8.20 2.99
C SER A 20 -2.80 7.11 2.51
N VAL A 21 -3.39 7.22 1.31
CA VAL A 21 -4.37 6.24 0.80
C VAL A 21 -3.79 4.82 0.69
N ILE A 22 -2.47 4.71 0.48
CA ILE A 22 -1.76 3.42 0.42
C ILE A 22 -1.85 2.65 1.75
N SER A 23 -1.98 3.36 2.87
CA SER A 23 -2.13 2.75 4.20
C SER A 23 -3.41 1.92 4.32
N VAL A 24 -4.41 2.12 3.45
CA VAL A 24 -5.65 1.34 3.43
C VAL A 24 -5.42 -0.12 3.03
N PHE A 25 -4.27 -0.43 2.42
CA PHE A 25 -3.89 -1.81 2.12
C PHE A 25 -3.16 -2.52 3.28
N ILE A 26 -2.80 -1.80 4.35
CA ILE A 26 -2.08 -2.39 5.51
C ILE A 26 -2.83 -3.60 6.10
N PRO A 27 -4.17 -3.58 6.27
CA PRO A 27 -4.89 -4.74 6.80
C PRO A 27 -4.80 -6.01 5.94
N LEU A 28 -4.60 -5.90 4.62
CA LEU A 28 -4.49 -7.08 3.75
C LEU A 28 -3.24 -7.91 4.08
N GLY A 29 -2.16 -7.26 4.51
CA GLY A 29 -0.90 -7.90 4.87
C GLY A 29 -1.05 -8.99 5.93
N PRO A 30 -1.43 -8.65 7.18
CA PRO A 30 -1.56 -9.63 8.26
C PRO A 30 -2.67 -10.65 8.00
N MET A 31 -3.77 -10.26 7.33
CA MET A 31 -4.87 -11.19 7.05
C MET A 31 -4.48 -12.20 5.96
N GLY A 32 -3.85 -11.72 4.87
CA GLY A 32 -3.36 -12.57 3.77
C GLY A 32 -2.21 -13.48 4.22
N GLN A 33 -1.18 -12.91 4.83
CA GLN A 33 -0.02 -13.67 5.30
C GLN A 33 -0.39 -14.63 6.43
N GLY A 34 -1.25 -14.22 7.36
CA GLY A 34 -1.73 -15.06 8.46
C GLY A 34 -2.61 -16.22 7.96
N GLY A 35 -3.48 -15.98 6.97
CA GLY A 35 -4.22 -17.07 6.33
C GLY A 35 -3.30 -18.05 5.62
N TYR A 36 -2.28 -17.54 4.92
CA TYR A 36 -1.37 -18.37 4.14
C TYR A 36 -0.49 -19.25 5.05
N SER A 37 0.02 -18.70 6.15
CA SER A 37 0.80 -19.47 7.12
C SER A 37 -0.01 -20.57 7.80
N ILE A 38 -1.30 -20.30 8.11
CA ILE A 38 -2.19 -21.30 8.70
C ILE A 38 -2.47 -22.45 7.72
N LEU A 39 -2.67 -22.16 6.43
CA LEU A 39 -2.80 -23.22 5.40
C LEU A 39 -1.56 -24.10 5.35
N LEU A 40 -0.38 -23.48 5.29
CA LEU A 40 0.88 -24.22 5.22
C LEU A 40 1.12 -25.06 6.47
N LEU A 41 0.70 -24.55 7.63
CA LEU A 41 0.74 -25.30 8.89
C LEU A 41 -0.17 -26.54 8.84
N GLY A 42 -1.40 -26.41 8.33
CA GLY A 42 -2.34 -27.52 8.15
C GLY A 42 -1.78 -28.60 7.23
N GLN A 43 -1.19 -28.21 6.10
CA GLN A 43 -0.51 -29.12 5.18
C GLN A 43 0.70 -29.82 5.83
N GLY A 44 1.49 -29.07 6.61
CA GLY A 44 2.62 -29.61 7.35
C GLY A 44 2.18 -30.68 8.36
N PHE A 45 1.12 -30.41 9.13
CA PHE A 45 0.56 -31.39 10.05
C PHE A 45 0.02 -32.63 9.35
N ARG A 46 -0.67 -32.45 8.21
CA ARG A 46 -1.14 -33.57 7.38
C ARG A 46 0.00 -34.44 6.85
N ALA A 47 1.13 -33.84 6.49
CA ALA A 47 2.28 -34.56 5.93
C ALA A 47 3.10 -35.30 6.99
N ILE A 48 3.14 -34.80 8.22
CA ILE A 48 3.99 -35.34 9.30
C ILE A 48 3.23 -36.36 10.18
N LEU A 49 1.91 -36.18 10.36
CA LEU A 49 1.09 -37.09 11.16
C LEU A 49 0.56 -38.27 10.33
N PRO A 50 0.36 -39.45 10.96
CA PRO A 50 0.55 -39.75 12.39
C PRO A 50 2.02 -40.03 12.79
N LEU A 51 2.40 -39.65 14.02
CA LEU A 51 3.72 -39.96 14.58
C LEU A 51 3.73 -41.34 15.27
N SER A 52 4.90 -41.99 15.28
CA SER A 52 5.14 -43.25 15.99
C SER A 52 5.48 -43.02 17.48
N ASN A 53 4.60 -42.37 18.23
CA ASN A 53 4.79 -42.10 19.67
C ASN A 53 3.64 -42.66 20.53
N ASP A 54 3.79 -42.60 21.86
CA ASP A 54 2.79 -43.07 22.83
C ASP A 54 1.54 -42.15 22.94
N SER A 55 1.46 -41.07 22.16
CA SER A 55 0.35 -40.12 22.27
C SER A 55 -0.86 -40.59 21.45
N GLN A 56 -1.97 -40.91 22.13
CA GLN A 56 -3.23 -41.30 21.46
C GLN A 56 -3.73 -40.28 20.43
N VAL A 57 -3.44 -38.99 20.63
CA VAL A 57 -3.88 -37.91 19.72
C VAL A 57 -2.98 -37.83 18.48
N LEU A 58 -1.66 -37.94 18.63
CA LEU A 58 -0.72 -37.76 17.52
C LEU A 58 -0.51 -39.05 16.69
N THR A 59 -0.90 -40.20 17.23
CA THR A 59 -0.78 -41.50 16.58
C THR A 59 -2.05 -41.88 15.79
N ALA A 60 -3.18 -41.19 16.04
CA ALA A 60 -4.40 -41.41 15.28
C ALA A 60 -4.25 -40.95 13.82
N SER A 61 -4.59 -41.83 12.87
CA SER A 61 -4.43 -41.57 11.44
C SER A 61 -5.27 -40.41 10.91
N THR A 62 -6.36 -40.05 11.61
CA THR A 62 -7.28 -38.97 11.22
C THR A 62 -6.87 -37.59 11.73
N THR A 63 -5.89 -37.51 12.64
CA THR A 63 -5.52 -36.24 13.30
C THR A 63 -4.95 -35.23 12.31
N GLY A 64 -4.06 -35.67 11.41
CA GLY A 64 -3.45 -34.79 10.41
C GLY A 64 -4.48 -34.15 9.47
N ASP A 65 -5.41 -34.96 8.94
CA ASP A 65 -6.48 -34.48 8.06
C ASP A 65 -7.44 -33.53 8.81
N THR A 66 -7.79 -33.86 10.06
CA THR A 66 -8.68 -33.02 10.87
C THR A 66 -8.07 -31.64 11.14
N ILE A 67 -6.79 -31.60 11.50
CA ILE A 67 -6.06 -30.33 11.69
C ILE A 67 -6.02 -29.54 10.38
N ASN A 68 -5.75 -30.19 9.25
CA ASN A 68 -5.72 -29.51 7.96
C ASN A 68 -7.08 -28.88 7.63
N VAL A 69 -8.18 -29.60 7.82
CA VAL A 69 -9.54 -29.06 7.58
C VAL A 69 -9.81 -27.84 8.46
N LEU A 70 -9.44 -27.89 9.74
CA LEU A 70 -9.59 -26.73 10.64
C LEU A 70 -8.76 -25.53 10.16
N CYS A 71 -7.50 -25.76 9.76
CA CYS A 71 -6.63 -24.74 9.20
C CYS A 71 -7.22 -24.11 7.92
N VAL A 72 -7.77 -24.93 7.02
CA VAL A 72 -8.43 -24.46 5.79
C VAL A 72 -9.65 -23.59 6.12
N CYS A 73 -10.49 -23.98 7.09
CA CYS A 73 -11.61 -23.17 7.55
C CYS A 73 -11.18 -21.80 8.09
N VAL A 74 -10.15 -21.78 8.95
CA VAL A 74 -9.61 -20.52 9.51
C VAL A 74 -9.02 -19.65 8.41
N ALA A 75 -8.26 -20.24 7.48
CA ALA A 75 -7.70 -19.51 6.36
C ALA A 75 -8.76 -18.94 5.42
N PHE A 76 -9.87 -19.66 5.20
CA PHE A 76 -11.01 -19.16 4.43
C PHE A 76 -11.66 -17.94 5.09
N VAL A 77 -11.83 -17.97 6.42
CA VAL A 77 -12.34 -16.81 7.19
C VAL A 77 -11.39 -15.61 7.07
N LEU A 78 -10.08 -15.83 7.21
CA LEU A 78 -9.08 -14.78 7.04
C LEU A 78 -9.05 -14.22 5.62
N TRP A 79 -9.24 -15.08 4.61
CA TRP A 79 -9.38 -14.67 3.21
C TRP A 79 -10.64 -13.83 2.99
N ALA A 80 -11.78 -14.20 3.56
CA ALA A 80 -13.03 -13.44 3.46
C ALA A 80 -12.88 -12.05 4.12
N LEU A 81 -12.24 -11.97 5.29
CA LEU A 81 -11.92 -10.70 5.93
C LEU A 81 -10.94 -9.87 5.10
N ALA A 82 -9.89 -10.47 4.54
CA ALA A 82 -8.96 -9.78 3.65
C ALA A 82 -9.66 -9.24 2.40
N THR A 83 -10.61 -9.99 1.85
CA THR A 83 -11.43 -9.58 0.70
C THR A 83 -12.32 -8.39 1.05
N MET A 84 -12.94 -8.40 2.24
CA MET A 84 -13.68 -7.23 2.72
C MET A 84 -12.76 -6.01 2.79
N TRP A 85 -11.58 -6.11 3.41
CA TRP A 85 -10.62 -5.00 3.48
C TRP A 85 -10.15 -4.52 2.10
N LEU A 86 -9.98 -5.45 1.15
CA LEU A 86 -9.66 -5.11 -0.22
C LEU A 86 -10.75 -4.25 -0.86
N LEU A 87 -12.03 -4.60 -0.69
CA LEU A 87 -13.13 -3.79 -1.22
C LEU A 87 -13.11 -2.37 -0.62
N TYR A 88 -12.88 -2.24 0.69
CA TYR A 88 -12.71 -0.93 1.32
C TYR A 88 -11.52 -0.15 0.75
N ALA A 89 -10.40 -0.83 0.50
CA ALA A 89 -9.22 -0.22 -0.09
C ALA A 89 -9.47 0.27 -1.53
N LEU A 90 -10.19 -0.52 -2.34
CA LEU A 90 -10.57 -0.13 -3.71
C LEU A 90 -11.51 1.08 -3.72
N LEU A 91 -12.51 1.10 -2.82
CA LEU A 91 -13.42 2.25 -2.68
C LEU A 91 -12.67 3.51 -2.23
N ALA A 92 -11.77 3.39 -1.26
CA ALA A 92 -10.96 4.52 -0.79
C ALA A 92 -10.03 5.06 -1.90
N VAL A 93 -9.42 4.18 -2.70
CA VAL A 93 -8.60 4.58 -3.85
C VAL A 93 -9.44 5.24 -4.93
N TYR A 94 -10.63 4.71 -5.22
CA TYR A 94 -11.55 5.27 -6.20
C TYR A 94 -11.96 6.71 -5.84
N GLU A 95 -12.35 6.94 -4.58
CA GLU A 95 -12.71 8.25 -4.06
C GLU A 95 -11.54 9.25 -4.22
N VAL A 96 -10.35 8.87 -3.78
CA VAL A 96 -9.17 9.74 -3.85
C VAL A 96 -8.79 10.06 -5.30
N LEU A 97 -8.85 9.07 -6.20
CA LEU A 97 -8.49 9.25 -7.61
C LEU A 97 -9.47 10.17 -8.36
N HIS A 98 -10.74 10.17 -7.94
CA HIS A 98 -11.77 11.05 -8.49
C HIS A 98 -11.57 12.51 -8.05
N HIS A 99 -11.11 12.74 -6.82
CA HIS A 99 -10.95 14.07 -6.24
C HIS A 99 -9.55 14.69 -6.42
N THR A 100 -8.52 13.89 -6.68
CA THR A 100 -7.14 14.39 -6.70
C THR A 100 -6.24 13.57 -7.63
N ARG A 101 -5.40 14.25 -8.42
CA ARG A 101 -4.30 13.59 -9.12
C ARG A 101 -3.06 13.56 -8.23
N PHE A 102 -2.56 12.37 -7.93
CA PHE A 102 -1.36 12.20 -7.12
C PHE A 102 -0.13 11.92 -8.00
N PRO A 103 0.99 12.63 -7.77
CA PRO A 103 2.27 12.24 -8.35
C PRO A 103 2.75 10.94 -7.71
N PHE A 104 3.49 10.13 -8.48
CA PHE A 104 4.11 8.91 -7.98
C PHE A 104 5.06 9.24 -6.81
N LYS A 105 4.96 8.48 -5.72
CA LYS A 105 5.82 8.64 -4.53
C LYS A 105 6.38 7.29 -4.08
N LEU A 106 7.45 7.30 -3.29
CA LEU A 106 8.06 6.08 -2.76
C LEU A 106 7.11 5.15 -1.96
N PRO A 107 6.09 5.66 -1.21
CA PRO A 107 5.16 4.80 -0.47
C PRO A 107 4.38 3.79 -1.34
N PHE A 108 4.34 3.94 -2.67
CA PHE A 108 3.67 2.99 -3.57
C PHE A 108 4.24 1.56 -3.46
N TRP A 109 5.49 1.41 -3.03
CA TRP A 109 6.07 0.10 -2.69
C TRP A 109 5.27 -0.65 -1.60
N GLY A 110 4.63 0.08 -0.68
CA GLY A 110 3.78 -0.47 0.37
C GLY A 110 2.52 -1.17 -0.13
N LEU A 111 2.15 -1.00 -1.41
CA LEU A 111 1.03 -1.72 -2.01
C LEU A 111 1.40 -3.14 -2.42
N ILE A 112 2.66 -3.41 -2.75
CA ILE A 112 3.01 -4.65 -3.45
C ILE A 112 2.89 -5.85 -2.50
N PHE A 113 3.46 -5.73 -1.31
CA PHE A 113 3.45 -6.82 -0.34
C PHE A 113 2.03 -7.26 0.08
N PRO A 114 1.14 -6.36 0.56
CA PRO A 114 -0.21 -6.75 0.97
C PRO A 114 -1.04 -7.39 -0.15
N ASN A 115 -0.90 -6.88 -1.38
CA ASN A 115 -1.58 -7.43 -2.55
C ASN A 115 -1.00 -8.79 -2.97
N GLY A 116 0.32 -8.95 -2.87
CA GLY A 116 1.01 -10.20 -3.18
C GLY A 116 0.62 -11.33 -2.22
N VAL A 117 0.58 -11.07 -0.92
CA VAL A 117 0.18 -12.09 0.07
C VAL A 117 -1.30 -12.47 -0.05
N TYR A 118 -2.17 -11.53 -0.41
CA TYR A 118 -3.58 -11.83 -0.72
C TYR A 118 -3.72 -12.72 -1.98
N ALA A 119 -2.96 -12.43 -3.03
CA ALA A 119 -2.91 -13.28 -4.22
C ALA A 119 -2.44 -14.70 -3.88
N ASN A 120 -1.36 -14.81 -3.09
CA ASN A 120 -0.79 -16.09 -2.68
C ASN A 120 -1.77 -16.90 -1.84
N LEU A 121 -2.44 -16.27 -0.86
CA LEU A 121 -3.50 -16.90 -0.07
C LEU A 121 -4.62 -17.43 -0.97
N THR A 122 -5.10 -16.61 -1.91
CA THR A 122 -6.18 -16.99 -2.84
C THR A 122 -5.81 -18.22 -3.68
N ILE A 123 -4.60 -18.24 -4.25
CA ILE A 123 -4.11 -19.37 -5.04
C ILE A 123 -3.92 -20.62 -4.16
N GLN A 124 -3.44 -20.44 -2.92
CA GLN A 124 -3.25 -21.56 -2.00
C GLN A 124 -4.58 -22.18 -1.56
N LEU A 125 -5.59 -21.36 -1.32
CA LEU A 125 -6.96 -21.82 -1.06
C LEU A 125 -7.54 -22.59 -2.25
N TYR A 126 -7.27 -22.15 -3.48
CA TYR A 126 -7.62 -22.93 -4.66
C TYR A 126 -6.97 -24.33 -4.62
N ARG A 127 -5.69 -24.44 -4.28
CA ARG A 127 -4.99 -25.73 -4.23
C ARG A 127 -5.59 -26.69 -3.20
N GLU A 128 -6.13 -26.18 -2.10
CA GLU A 128 -6.77 -27.00 -1.06
C GLU A 128 -8.24 -27.32 -1.35
N LEU A 129 -9.01 -26.37 -1.89
CA LEU A 129 -10.47 -26.52 -2.09
C LEU A 129 -10.88 -26.92 -3.52
N ASP A 130 -9.95 -26.86 -4.48
CA ASP A 130 -10.16 -27.06 -5.92
C ASP A 130 -11.29 -26.21 -6.55
N ILE A 131 -11.52 -25.02 -5.97
CA ILE A 131 -12.54 -24.08 -6.46
C ILE A 131 -11.99 -23.28 -7.63
N HIS A 132 -12.58 -23.48 -8.81
CA HIS A 132 -12.14 -22.86 -10.06
C HIS A 132 -12.22 -21.32 -10.04
N CYS A 133 -13.19 -20.74 -9.33
CA CYS A 133 -13.32 -19.29 -9.17
C CYS A 133 -12.08 -18.68 -8.48
N LEU A 134 -11.58 -19.34 -7.42
CA LEU A 134 -10.39 -18.88 -6.69
C LEU A 134 -9.13 -18.97 -7.56
N ARG A 135 -9.04 -19.98 -8.44
CA ARG A 135 -7.92 -20.09 -9.40
C ARG A 135 -7.87 -18.88 -10.33
N VAL A 136 -9.00 -18.56 -10.97
CA VAL A 136 -9.07 -17.45 -11.95
C VAL A 136 -8.83 -16.11 -11.24
N TRP A 137 -9.50 -15.90 -10.11
CA TRP A 137 -9.33 -14.68 -9.32
C TRP A 137 -7.89 -14.50 -8.83
N GLY A 138 -7.29 -15.54 -8.24
CA GLY A 138 -5.91 -15.52 -7.77
C GLY A 138 -4.90 -15.24 -8.88
N ALA A 139 -5.10 -15.83 -10.08
CA ALA A 139 -4.25 -15.59 -11.23
C ALA A 139 -4.34 -14.15 -11.74
N ILE A 140 -5.56 -13.61 -11.90
CA ILE A 140 -5.77 -12.21 -12.32
C ILE A 140 -5.13 -11.27 -11.30
N TYR A 141 -5.40 -11.48 -10.01
CA TYR A 141 -4.90 -10.62 -8.95
C TYR A 141 -3.37 -10.66 -8.84
N SER A 142 -2.77 -11.84 -9.01
CA SER A 142 -1.31 -12.01 -9.07
C SER A 142 -0.70 -11.27 -10.26
N ALA A 143 -1.30 -11.37 -11.44
CA ALA A 143 -0.83 -10.66 -12.64
C ALA A 143 -0.90 -9.14 -12.47
N VAL A 144 -2.00 -8.62 -11.89
CA VAL A 144 -2.15 -7.19 -11.57
C VAL A 144 -1.09 -6.73 -10.56
N THR A 145 -0.84 -7.52 -9.53
CA THR A 145 0.19 -7.22 -8.52
C THR A 145 1.59 -7.21 -9.13
N LEU A 146 1.89 -8.13 -10.04
CA LEU A 146 3.15 -8.17 -10.76
C LEU A 146 3.31 -6.96 -11.67
N ALA A 147 2.27 -6.59 -12.43
CA ALA A 147 2.28 -5.40 -13.27
C ALA A 147 2.50 -4.12 -12.43
N LEU A 148 1.83 -4.01 -11.28
CA LEU A 148 2.07 -2.93 -10.32
C LEU A 148 3.53 -2.89 -9.87
N TRP A 149 4.11 -4.04 -9.53
CA TRP A 149 5.53 -4.12 -9.15
C TRP A 149 6.46 -3.67 -10.29
N VAL A 150 6.21 -4.08 -11.53
CA VAL A 150 7.02 -3.65 -12.70
C VAL A 150 6.95 -2.13 -12.86
N VAL A 151 5.76 -1.54 -12.79
CA VAL A 151 5.57 -0.08 -12.92
C VAL A 151 6.28 0.67 -11.80
N VAL A 152 6.09 0.24 -10.56
CA VAL A 152 6.71 0.87 -9.38
C VAL A 152 8.24 0.74 -9.46
N SER A 153 8.75 -0.43 -9.84
CA SER A 153 10.19 -0.67 -10.00
C SER A 153 10.79 0.21 -11.08
N PHE A 154 10.16 0.27 -12.26
CA PHE A 154 10.63 1.11 -13.36
C PHE A 154 10.66 2.59 -12.98
N ARG A 155 9.57 3.11 -12.39
CA ARG A 155 9.50 4.51 -11.91
C ARG A 155 10.56 4.79 -10.84
N THR A 156 10.81 3.85 -9.94
CA THR A 156 11.85 3.98 -8.91
C THR A 156 13.24 4.07 -9.55
N VAL A 157 13.54 3.25 -10.56
CA VAL A 157 14.84 3.31 -11.28
C VAL A 157 15.04 4.66 -11.99
N VAL A 158 13.98 5.22 -12.59
CA VAL A 158 14.04 6.56 -13.19
C VAL A 158 14.31 7.63 -12.13
N MET A 159 13.59 7.62 -11.01
CA MET A 159 13.81 8.58 -9.91
C MET A 159 15.18 8.45 -9.24
N LEU A 160 15.73 7.23 -9.19
CA LEU A 160 17.09 6.99 -8.72
C LEU A 160 18.13 7.64 -9.64
N ARG A 161 17.91 7.59 -10.96
CA ARG A 161 18.79 8.22 -11.94
C ARG A 161 18.75 9.75 -11.87
N ASP A 162 17.57 10.31 -11.60
CA ASP A 162 17.35 11.75 -11.50
C ASP A 162 17.76 12.32 -10.13
N GLY A 163 18.10 11.48 -9.14
CA GLY A 163 18.48 11.89 -7.78
C GLY A 163 17.32 12.39 -6.91
N THR A 164 16.12 12.51 -7.48
CA THR A 164 14.91 13.05 -6.83
C THR A 164 14.33 12.14 -5.75
N ILE A 165 14.78 10.87 -5.67
CA ILE A 165 14.34 9.94 -4.63
C ILE A 165 14.83 10.33 -3.21
N PHE A 166 15.92 11.09 -3.13
CA PHE A 166 16.51 11.53 -1.87
C PHE A 166 16.01 12.90 -1.41
N GLU A 167 15.18 13.59 -2.21
CA GLU A 167 14.45 14.75 -1.73
C GLU A 167 13.40 14.29 -0.72
N SER A 168 13.73 14.46 0.55
CA SER A 168 12.91 14.05 1.68
C SER A 168 11.65 14.93 1.77
N PRO A 169 10.43 14.36 1.69
CA PRO A 169 9.17 15.10 1.82
C PRO A 169 9.09 15.92 3.13
N CYS A 170 9.81 15.47 4.16
CA CYS A 170 9.87 16.12 5.46
C CYS A 170 10.49 17.53 5.41
N ILE A 171 11.39 17.82 4.47
CA ILE A 171 11.99 19.16 4.37
C ILE A 171 11.06 20.13 3.64
N GLU A 172 10.36 19.70 2.59
CA GLU A 172 9.34 20.53 1.92
C GLU A 172 8.18 20.90 2.86
N GLU A 173 7.69 19.96 3.67
CA GLU A 173 6.62 20.25 4.64
C GLU A 173 7.07 21.23 5.74
N ILE A 174 8.32 21.12 6.20
CA ILE A 174 8.91 22.05 7.18
C ILE A 174 9.15 23.43 6.56
N ASP A 175 9.65 23.50 5.32
CA ASP A 175 9.89 24.77 4.62
C ASP A 175 8.58 25.49 4.27
N MET A 176 7.53 24.75 3.88
CA MET A 176 6.17 25.28 3.71
C MET A 176 5.56 25.76 5.03
N ALA A 177 5.72 25.01 6.12
CA ALA A 177 5.25 25.44 7.44
C ALA A 177 5.99 26.70 7.93
N ARG A 178 7.31 26.80 7.64
CA ARG A 178 8.15 27.95 7.97
C ARG A 178 7.81 29.18 7.12
N SER A 179 7.48 29.03 5.84
CA SER A 179 7.07 30.14 4.96
C SER A 179 5.69 30.71 5.34
N VAL A 180 4.74 29.83 5.70
CA VAL A 180 3.43 30.24 6.24
C VAL A 180 3.60 30.97 7.58
N SER A 181 4.44 30.46 8.48
CA SER A 181 4.72 31.14 9.76
C SER A 181 5.36 32.53 9.56
N LYS A 182 6.28 32.68 8.59
CA LYS A 182 6.83 34.01 8.24
C LYS A 182 5.75 34.98 7.79
N HIS A 183 4.84 34.57 6.89
CA HIS A 183 3.76 35.43 6.42
C HIS A 183 2.74 35.79 7.52
N VAL A 184 2.46 34.87 8.45
CA VAL A 184 1.58 35.17 9.61
C VAL A 184 2.25 36.14 10.58
N THR A 185 3.57 36.03 10.77
CA THR A 185 4.32 36.90 11.69
C THR A 185 4.53 38.30 11.11
N GLU A 186 4.77 38.41 9.80
CA GLU A 186 4.81 39.70 9.08
C GLU A 186 3.42 40.35 8.98
N GLY A 187 2.35 39.56 8.91
CA GLY A 187 0.97 40.06 8.91
C GLY A 187 0.45 40.52 10.29
N ALA A 188 1.03 40.02 11.38
CA ALA A 188 0.61 40.36 12.75
C ALA A 188 1.46 41.48 13.41
N GLY A 189 2.59 41.87 12.81
CA GLY A 189 3.59 42.78 13.41
C GLY A 189 3.80 44.12 12.71
N GLY A 190 2.88 44.60 11.88
CA GLY A 190 3.18 45.68 10.92
C GLY A 190 2.19 46.83 10.83
N GLY A 191 1.68 47.33 11.95
CA GLY A 191 1.11 48.67 12.01
C GLY A 191 2.21 49.72 12.19
N GLU A 192 3.02 49.97 11.16
CA GLU A 192 3.80 51.22 10.97
C GLU A 192 4.60 51.15 9.65
N ALA A 193 4.28 52.06 8.73
CA ALA A 193 5.22 52.50 7.70
C ALA A 193 6.04 53.66 8.29
N PRO A 194 7.32 53.84 7.94
CA PRO A 194 7.60 54.56 6.69
C PRO A 194 8.87 54.13 5.91
N LEU A 195 8.78 54.37 4.59
CA LEU A 195 9.82 54.78 3.64
C LEU A 195 11.28 54.29 3.77
N SER A 196 11.68 53.54 2.73
CA SER A 196 12.72 53.92 1.72
C SER A 196 13.90 52.96 1.53
N ARG A 197 14.15 52.72 0.23
CA ARG A 197 15.29 52.08 -0.46
C ARG A 197 15.24 50.56 -0.55
N CYS A 198 15.56 49.89 -1.65
CA CYS A 198 15.70 50.21 -3.08
C CYS A 198 16.06 48.86 -3.72
N CYS A 199 15.26 48.34 -4.66
CA CYS A 199 15.71 47.51 -5.79
C CYS A 199 14.54 47.32 -6.77
N THR A 200 14.31 48.38 -7.55
CA THR A 200 13.92 48.40 -8.98
C THR A 200 13.29 47.14 -9.60
N CYS A 201 12.00 47.25 -9.90
CA CYS A 201 11.41 46.65 -11.10
C CYS A 201 11.80 47.49 -12.34
N THR A 202 12.57 46.89 -13.24
CA THR A 202 12.66 47.17 -14.69
C THR A 202 12.62 45.76 -15.31
N GLY A 203 11.83 45.38 -16.32
CA GLY A 203 11.33 46.10 -17.47
C GLY A 203 11.76 45.33 -18.74
N SER A 204 11.05 44.24 -19.05
CA SER A 204 10.68 43.71 -20.39
C SER A 204 11.68 43.66 -21.59
N ASN A 205 11.75 42.46 -22.20
CA ASN A 205 11.97 42.11 -23.64
C ASN A 205 13.36 42.39 -24.27
N LYS A 206 13.92 41.57 -25.19
CA LYS A 206 13.38 40.77 -26.32
C LYS A 206 14.54 39.88 -26.83
N ALA A 207 14.36 38.63 -27.28
CA ALA A 207 14.13 38.21 -28.69
C ALA A 207 14.71 36.77 -28.81
N SER A 208 14.29 35.82 -29.65
CA SER A 208 13.36 35.78 -30.78
C SER A 208 13.00 34.31 -31.03
N SER A 209 11.75 34.07 -31.44
CA SER A 209 11.33 32.85 -32.12
C SER A 209 11.87 32.83 -33.57
N ASP A 210 12.06 31.61 -34.09
CA ASP A 210 12.04 31.18 -35.49
C ASP A 210 13.00 31.78 -36.53
N VAL A 211 14.04 31.02 -36.92
CA VAL A 211 14.39 30.81 -38.35
C VAL A 211 15.13 29.47 -38.57
N LEU A 212 14.74 28.77 -39.64
CA LEU A 212 15.47 27.76 -40.44
C LEU A 212 15.43 26.27 -40.05
N SER A 213 14.43 25.60 -40.61
CA SER A 213 14.60 24.38 -41.41
C SER A 213 15.84 24.42 -42.34
N THR A 214 16.35 23.23 -42.69
CA THR A 214 17.40 22.88 -43.69
C THR A 214 18.78 22.59 -43.11
N LEU A 215 18.95 21.36 -42.58
CA LEU A 215 19.88 20.32 -43.10
C LEU A 215 19.61 18.99 -42.39
#